data_AF-A0A932QAX2-F1
#
_entry.id   AF-A0A932QAX2-F1
#
_cell.length_a   1.000
_cell.length_b   1.000
_cell.length_c   1.000
_cell.angle_alpha   90.00
_cell.angle_beta   90.00
_cell.angle_gamma   90.00
#
_symmetry.space_group_name_H-M   'P 1'
#
loop_
_entity.id
_entity.type
_entity.pdbx_description
1 polymer ?
#
loop_
_entity_poly.entity_id
_entity_poly.type
_entity_poly.pdbx_seq_one_letter_code
_entity_poly.pdbx_strand_id
1 'polypeptide(L)'
;EPLKFSAHASARLQSRKLEMGPDQMRKLNDAIDKAAAKGLDDTLILTKDAAFIVSVKNRTVVTAMDRASLDGNVFTNIDGAVII
;
A
#
# COMPACT_ATOMS: atom_id res chain seq x y z
N GLU A 1 -0.54 -16.15 0.32
CA GLU A 1 0.28 -15.82 1.51
C GLU A 1 -0.31 -14.63 2.25
N PRO A 2 -0.19 -14.55 3.59
CA PRO A 2 -0.68 -13.41 4.36
C PRO A 2 0.11 -12.14 4.03
N LEU A 3 -0.59 -11.02 3.90
CA LEU A 3 0.01 -9.69 3.74
C LEU A 3 0.83 -9.32 4.98
N LYS A 4 2.03 -8.78 4.75
CA LYS A 4 2.96 -8.33 5.79
C LYS A 4 3.10 -6.82 5.78
N PHE A 5 3.52 -6.27 6.91
CA PHE A 5 3.88 -4.85 7.04
C PHE A 5 5.34 -4.74 7.46
N SER A 6 6.09 -3.87 6.78
CA SER A 6 7.44 -3.52 7.18
C SER A 6 7.42 -2.80 8.54
N ALA A 7 8.56 -2.75 9.22
CA ALA A 7 8.69 -1.94 10.44
C ALA A 7 8.35 -0.46 10.19
N HIS A 8 8.71 0.08 9.02
CA HIS A 8 8.39 1.45 8.64
C HIS A 8 6.89 1.65 8.44
N ALA A 9 6.23 0.75 7.70
CA ALA A 9 4.79 0.81 7.48
C ALA A 9 4.00 0.73 8.79
N SER A 10 4.37 -0.21 9.66
CA SER A 10 3.74 -0.37 10.98
C SER A 10 3.88 0.88 11.84
N ALA A 11 5.09 1.47 11.91
CA ALA A 11 5.32 2.71 12.64
C ALA A 11 4.49 3.88 12.08
N ARG A 12 4.36 3.97 10.74
CA ARG A 12 3.55 5.02 10.09
C ARG A 12 2.07 4.86 10.39
N LEU A 13 1.52 3.65 10.27
CA LEU A 13 0.12 3.37 10.57
C LEU A 13 -0.23 3.74 12.01
N GLN A 14 0.63 3.37 12.97
CA GLN A 14 0.47 3.73 14.38
C GLN A 14 0.53 5.24 14.59
N SER A 15 1.54 5.93 14.03
CA SER A 15 1.73 7.38 14.22
C SER A 15 0.55 8.21 13.71
N ARG A 16 -0.12 7.75 12.66
CA ARG A 16 -1.24 8.44 12.02
C ARG A 16 -2.61 7.90 12.42
N LYS A 17 -2.66 6.93 13.36
CA LYS A 17 -3.88 6.23 13.78
C LYS A 17 -4.71 5.71 12.59
N LEU A 18 -4.01 5.26 11.55
CA LEU A 18 -4.64 4.62 10.40
C LEU A 18 -4.97 3.19 10.79
N GLU A 19 -6.24 2.95 11.15
CA GLU A 19 -6.73 1.61 11.43
C GLU A 19 -6.89 0.84 10.11
N MET A 20 -6.33 -0.36 10.05
CA MET A 20 -6.49 -1.27 8.92
C MET A 20 -7.59 -2.26 9.26
N GLY A 21 -8.83 -1.90 8.97
CA GLY A 21 -9.98 -2.76 9.20
C GLY A 21 -9.96 -4.01 8.29
N PRO A 22 -10.77 -5.04 8.60
CA PRO A 22 -10.85 -6.26 7.79
C PRO A 22 -11.18 -5.99 6.31
N ASP A 23 -12.00 -4.98 6.02
CA ASP A 23 -12.38 -4.62 4.67
C ASP A 23 -11.26 -3.93 3.89
N GLN A 24 -10.52 -3.01 4.52
CA GLN A 24 -9.31 -2.46 3.91
C GLN A 24 -8.28 -3.55 3.67
N MET A 25 -8.20 -4.54 4.58
CA MET A 25 -7.29 -5.66 4.39
C MET A 25 -7.65 -6.59 3.24
N ARG A 26 -8.94 -6.84 3.03
CA ARG A 26 -9.40 -7.52 1.82
C ARG A 26 -9.05 -6.72 0.57
N LYS A 27 -9.45 -5.45 0.51
CA LYS A 27 -9.21 -4.59 -0.65
C LYS A 27 -7.74 -4.48 -1.02
N LEU A 28 -6.86 -4.38 -0.01
CA LEU A 28 -5.42 -4.30 -0.25
C LEU A 28 -4.86 -5.62 -0.79
N ASN A 29 -5.31 -6.77 -0.27
CA ASN A 29 -4.94 -8.07 -0.84
C ASN A 29 -5.43 -8.21 -2.29
N ASP A 30 -6.68 -7.84 -2.58
CA ASP A 30 -7.22 -7.89 -3.94
C ASP A 30 -6.43 -6.98 -4.90
N ALA A 31 -6.02 -5.80 -4.43
CA ALA A 31 -5.19 -4.89 -5.21
C ALA A 31 -3.79 -5.46 -5.49
N ILE A 32 -3.18 -6.12 -4.51
CA ILE A 32 -1.90 -6.83 -4.66
C ILE A 32 -2.03 -7.95 -5.68
N ASP A 33 -3.10 -8.73 -5.62
CA ASP A 33 -3.33 -9.84 -6.55
C ASP A 33 -3.55 -9.34 -7.99
N LYS A 34 -4.27 -8.22 -8.15
CA LYS A 34 -4.41 -7.54 -9.45
C LYS A 34 -3.08 -7.00 -9.99
N ALA A 35 -2.25 -6.43 -9.11
CA ALA A 35 -0.92 -5.94 -9.48
C ALA A 35 -0.01 -7.11 -9.92
N ALA A 36 -0.04 -8.21 -9.17
CA ALA A 36 0.71 -9.43 -9.48
C ALA A 36 0.29 -10.04 -10.82
N ALA A 37 -1.02 -10.10 -11.10
CA ALA A 37 -1.55 -10.60 -12.37
C ALA A 37 -1.12 -9.76 -13.58
N LYS A 38 -0.72 -8.50 -13.36
CA LYS A 38 -0.18 -7.59 -14.37
C LYS A 38 1.36 -7.55 -14.41
N GLY A 39 2.03 -8.34 -13.57
CA GLY A 39 3.49 -8.40 -13.50
C GLY A 39 4.14 -7.19 -12.86
N LEU A 40 3.44 -6.49 -11.96
CA LEU A 40 4.03 -5.39 -11.17
C LEU A 40 4.76 -5.94 -9.95
N ASP A 41 5.96 -5.44 -9.66
CA ASP A 41 6.73 -5.83 -8.47
C ASP A 41 6.57 -4.80 -7.35
N ASP A 42 6.87 -3.53 -7.59
CA ASP A 42 6.69 -2.44 -6.61
C ASP A 42 5.56 -1.51 -7.06
N THR A 43 4.49 -1.44 -6.26
CA THR A 43 3.23 -0.81 -6.66
C THR A 43 2.76 0.23 -5.65
N LEU A 44 2.32 1.38 -6.16
CA LEU A 44 1.56 2.35 -5.39
C LEU A 44 0.08 1.96 -5.37
N ILE A 45 -0.46 1.67 -4.19
CA ILE A 45 -1.89 1.42 -4.01
C ILE A 45 -2.51 2.64 -3.35
N LEU A 46 -3.38 3.33 -4.09
CA LEU A 46 -4.08 4.53 -3.65
C LEU A 46 -5.50 4.19 -3.23
N THR A 47 -5.86 4.55 -2.01
CA THR A 47 -7.22 4.43 -1.47
C THR A 47 -7.84 5.81 -1.26
N LYS A 48 -9.11 5.84 -0.84
CA LYS A 48 -9.79 7.07 -0.39
C LYS A 48 -9.09 7.76 0.78
N ASP A 49 -8.38 7.02 1.63
CA ASP A 49 -7.88 7.55 2.91
C ASP A 49 -6.35 7.55 3.02
N ALA A 50 -5.67 6.74 2.19
CA ALA A 50 -4.23 6.53 2.29
C ALA A 50 -3.60 6.11 0.96
N ALA A 51 -2.28 6.21 0.87
CA ALA A 51 -1.48 5.57 -0.15
C ALA A 51 -0.49 4.58 0.48
N PHE A 52 -0.29 3.46 -0.20
CA PHE A 52 0.59 2.38 0.24
C PHE A 52 1.59 2.08 -0.85
N ILE A 53 2.88 2.03 -0.51
CA ILE A 53 3.86 1.40 -1.39
C ILE A 53 3.98 -0.05 -0.97
N VAL A 54 3.75 -0.95 -1.91
CA VAL A 54 3.71 -2.39 -1.65
C VAL A 54 4.66 -3.11 -2.58
N SER A 55 5.49 -3.96 -1.99
CA SER A 55 6.24 -4.97 -2.74
C SER A 55 5.31 -6.16 -2.94
N VAL A 56 4.78 -6.28 -4.15
CA VAL A 56 3.81 -7.29 -4.58
C VAL A 56 4.41 -8.67 -4.50
N LYS A 57 5.64 -8.84 -5.02
CA LYS A 57 6.39 -10.09 -4.97
C LYS A 57 6.57 -10.63 -3.55
N ASN A 58 6.81 -9.73 -2.60
CA ASN A 58 7.00 -10.07 -1.20
C ASN A 58 5.71 -9.98 -0.36
N ARG A 59 4.59 -9.61 -0.99
CA ARG A 59 3.31 -9.26 -0.34
C ARG A 59 3.50 -8.44 0.93
N THR A 60 4.32 -7.39 0.83
CA THR A 60 4.73 -6.58 1.98
C THR A 60 4.44 -5.11 1.73
N VAL A 61 3.68 -4.50 2.62
CA VAL A 61 3.51 -3.04 2.66
C VAL A 61 4.82 -2.43 3.17
N VAL A 62 5.49 -1.69 2.30
CA VAL A 62 6.78 -1.06 2.56
C VAL A 62 6.57 0.24 3.34
N THR A 63 5.61 1.08 2.91
CA THR A 63 5.24 2.30 3.61
C THR A 63 3.75 2.62 3.45
N ALA A 64 3.23 3.43 4.37
CA ALA A 64 1.86 3.93 4.36
C ALA A 64 1.86 5.44 4.61
N MET A 65 1.02 6.16 3.88
CA MET A 65 0.88 7.61 3.95
C MET A 65 -0.62 7.93 4.00
N ASP A 66 -1.03 8.91 4.82
CA ASP A 66 -2.42 9.39 4.74
C ASP A 66 -2.62 10.23 3.48
N ARG A 67 -3.88 10.36 3.06
CA ARG A 67 -4.22 11.12 1.87
C ARG A 67 -3.89 12.60 1.99
N ALA A 68 -4.04 13.17 3.20
CA ALA A 68 -3.74 14.57 3.46
C ALA A 68 -2.27 14.94 3.21
N SER A 69 -1.35 13.97 3.34
CA SER A 69 0.07 14.19 3.08
C SER A 69 0.50 13.84 1.65
N LEU A 70 -0.42 13.53 0.73
CA LEU A 70 -0.04 13.13 -0.64
C LEU A 70 0.29 14.31 -1.54
N ASP A 71 -0.32 15.47 -1.30
CA ASP A 71 -0.15 16.64 -2.16
C ASP A 71 1.31 17.09 -2.19
N GLY A 72 1.86 17.18 -3.41
CA GLY A 72 3.25 17.57 -3.64
C GLY A 72 4.28 16.44 -3.53
N ASN A 73 3.88 15.21 -3.17
CA ASN A 73 4.80 14.08 -3.11
C ASN A 73 5.08 13.50 -4.50
N VAL A 74 6.35 13.14 -4.73
CA VAL A 74 6.79 12.41 -5.91
C VAL A 74 7.16 10.99 -5.49
N PHE A 75 6.52 10.01 -6.12
CA PHE A 75 6.82 8.59 -5.94
C PHE A 75 7.74 8.13 -7.07
N THR A 76 8.80 7.41 -6.71
CA THR A 76 9.77 6.83 -7.66
C THR A 76 9.93 5.35 -7.34
N ASN A 77 10.60 4.61 -8.23
CA ASN A 77 10.80 3.16 -8.12
C ASN A 77 9.48 2.40 -7.88
N ILE A 78 8.45 2.76 -8.66
CA ILE A 78 7.20 2.01 -8.74
C ILE A 78 6.98 1.61 -10.20
N ASP A 79 6.57 0.36 -10.41
CA ASP A 79 6.28 -0.18 -11.73
C ASP A 79 4.86 0.19 -12.19
N GLY A 80 3.99 0.50 -11.23
CA GLY A 80 2.62 0.88 -11.52
C GLY A 80 1.84 1.34 -10.30
N ALA A 81 0.57 1.66 -10.56
CA ALA A 81 -0.36 2.08 -9.54
C ALA A 81 -1.70 1.35 -9.67
N VAL A 82 -2.31 1.09 -8.51
CA VAL A 82 -3.67 0.53 -8.41
C VAL A 82 -4.49 1.49 -7.56
N ILE A 83 -5.68 1.86 -8.05
CA ILE A 83 -6.58 2.81 -7.39
C ILE A 83 -7.83 2.04 -6.95
N ILE A 84 -8.18 2.12 -5.66
CA ILE A 84 -9.26 1.35 -5.01
C ILE A 84 -10.09 2.14 -3.99
#